data_AF-A0ABD1Q971-F1
#
_entry.id   AF-A0ABD1Q971-F1
#
_cell.length_a   1.000
_cell.length_b   1.000
_cell.length_c   1.000
_cell.angle_alpha   90.00
_cell.angle_beta   90.00
_cell.angle_gamma   90.00
#
_symmetry.space_group_name_H-M   'P 1'
#
loop_
_entity.id
_entity.type
_entity.pdbx_description
1 polymer ?
#
loop_
_entity_poly.entity_id
_entity_poly.type
_entity_poly.pdbx_seq_one_letter_code
_entity_poly.pdbx_strand_id
1 'polypeptide(L)'
;MNMCYWWSISPNEKKDLMDEITTNFEISSKDSRLANYINRLYNGRYREFKAELSAYYKLRKSHEDAIANPPLEMIDRGLDQWVKLCNHFNSDKFKKASSANIENRSKKKYNHRTGSRPLSYIVGGDGSGWFKFS
;
A
#
# COMPACT_ATOMS: atom_id res chain seq x y z
N MET A 1 -2.82 -18.48 -6.94
CA MET A 1 -2.15 -17.18 -6.64
C MET A 1 -2.40 -16.79 -5.20
N ASN A 2 -1.33 -16.49 -4.45
CA ASN A 2 -1.45 -15.92 -3.10
C ASN A 2 -1.62 -14.40 -3.21
N MET A 3 -2.85 -13.93 -3.29
CA MET A 3 -3.18 -12.51 -3.46
C MET A 3 -3.12 -11.70 -2.16
N CYS A 4 -2.36 -12.16 -1.16
CA CYS A 4 -2.27 -11.43 0.10
C CYS A 4 -1.36 -10.21 -0.01
N TYR A 5 -0.37 -10.21 -0.91
CA TYR A 5 0.64 -9.17 -0.97
C TYR A 5 1.14 -8.90 -2.39
N TRP A 6 1.52 -7.65 -2.67
CA TRP A 6 2.05 -7.24 -3.98
C TRP A 6 3.26 -8.08 -4.43
N TRP A 7 4.16 -8.44 -3.50
CA TRP A 7 5.31 -9.28 -3.81
C TRP A 7 4.94 -10.72 -4.22
N SER A 8 3.74 -11.20 -3.85
CA SER A 8 3.27 -12.54 -4.16
C SER A 8 2.61 -12.67 -5.55
N ILE A 9 2.37 -11.56 -6.24
CA ILE A 9 1.92 -11.54 -7.64
C ILE A 9 3.08 -11.98 -8.54
N SER A 10 2.78 -12.78 -9.57
CA SER A 10 3.81 -13.36 -10.42
C SER A 10 4.60 -12.28 -11.17
N PRO A 11 5.90 -12.51 -11.47
CA PRO A 11 6.68 -11.57 -12.26
C PRO A 11 6.07 -11.29 -13.64
N ASN A 12 5.41 -12.27 -14.26
CA ASN A 12 4.77 -12.11 -15.56
C ASN A 12 3.62 -11.10 -15.52
N GLU A 13 2.70 -11.24 -14.55
CA GLU A 13 1.59 -10.26 -14.38
C GLU A 13 2.11 -8.84 -14.10
N LYS A 14 3.21 -8.73 -13.36
CA LYS A 14 3.85 -7.43 -13.11
C LYS A 14 4.50 -6.86 -14.36
N LYS A 15 5.02 -7.72 -15.23
CA LYS A 15 5.65 -7.32 -16.49
C LYS A 15 4.61 -6.73 -17.43
N ASP A 16 3.45 -7.36 -17.57
CA ASP A 16 2.36 -6.86 -18.43
C ASP A 16 1.93 -5.45 -18.02
N LEU A 17 1.74 -5.22 -16.71
CA LEU A 17 1.47 -3.89 -16.15
C LEU A 17 2.61 -2.91 -16.43
N MET A 18 3.86 -3.35 -16.28
CA MET A 18 5.01 -2.49 -16.55
C MET A 18 5.10 -2.10 -18.03
N ASP A 19 4.85 -3.05 -18.93
CA ASP A 19 4.88 -2.85 -20.38
C ASP A 19 3.77 -1.89 -20.81
N GLU A 20 2.57 -1.96 -20.21
CA GLU A 20 1.47 -1.04 -20.48
C GLU A 20 1.82 0.42 -20.11
N ILE A 21 2.35 0.68 -18.91
CA ILE A 21 2.79 2.03 -18.51
C ILE A 21 3.95 2.51 -19.40
N THR A 22 4.90 1.62 -19.68
CA THR A 22 6.06 1.95 -20.50
C THR A 22 5.64 2.38 -21.91
N THR A 23 4.64 1.69 -22.48
CA THR A 23 4.07 1.99 -23.79
C THR A 23 3.23 3.26 -23.78
N ASN A 24 2.30 3.40 -22.83
CA ASN A 24 1.35 4.51 -22.79
C ASN A 24 2.00 5.86 -22.46
N PHE A 25 3.14 5.86 -21.77
CA PHE A 25 3.85 7.06 -21.36
C PHE A 25 5.22 7.24 -22.03
N GLU A 26 5.55 6.39 -23.02
CA GLU A 26 6.82 6.42 -23.77
C GLU A 26 8.07 6.42 -22.86
N ILE A 27 7.99 5.65 -21.78
CA ILE A 27 9.05 5.59 -20.76
C ILE A 27 10.09 4.53 -21.14
N SER A 28 11.37 4.73 -20.82
CA SER A 28 12.38 3.67 -20.96
C SER A 28 12.30 2.67 -19.80
N SER A 29 11.88 1.44 -20.08
CA SER A 29 11.87 0.33 -19.11
C SER A 29 13.28 -0.11 -18.67
N LYS A 30 14.33 0.37 -19.36
CA LYS A 30 15.74 0.06 -19.04
C LYS A 30 16.28 0.87 -17.85
N ASP A 31 15.60 1.95 -17.45
CA ASP A 31 15.98 2.70 -16.26
C ASP A 31 15.49 1.98 -14.99
N SER A 32 16.43 1.41 -14.25
CA SER A 32 16.17 0.68 -13.01
C SER A 32 15.57 1.56 -11.90
N ARG A 33 15.89 2.87 -11.86
CA ARG A 33 15.29 3.79 -10.88
C ARG A 33 13.81 4.00 -11.17
N LEU A 34 13.48 4.16 -12.45
CA LEU A 34 12.12 4.39 -12.90
C LEU A 34 11.26 3.13 -12.74
N ALA A 35 11.79 1.96 -13.11
CA ALA A 35 11.12 0.68 -12.86
C ALA A 35 10.84 0.47 -11.36
N ASN A 36 11.79 0.79 -10.49
CA ASN A 36 11.60 0.72 -9.03
C ASN A 36 10.53 1.70 -8.53
N TYR A 37 10.50 2.91 -9.07
CA TYR A 37 9.50 3.92 -8.74
C TYR A 37 8.08 3.46 -9.15
N ILE A 38 7.92 2.98 -10.38
CA ILE A 38 6.65 2.46 -10.89
C ILE A 38 6.18 1.25 -10.08
N ASN A 39 7.07 0.31 -9.77
CA ASN A 39 6.77 -0.82 -8.90
C ASN A 39 6.29 -0.38 -7.50
N ARG A 40 6.87 0.71 -6.96
CA ARG A 40 6.41 1.31 -5.70
C ARG A 40 5.01 1.92 -5.82
N LEU A 41 4.69 2.57 -6.94
CA LEU A 41 3.35 3.09 -7.21
C LEU A 41 2.33 1.96 -7.29
N TYR A 42 2.65 0.88 -8.00
CA TYR A 42 1.79 -0.29 -8.08
C TYR A 42 1.51 -0.92 -6.71
N ASN A 43 2.55 -1.09 -5.90
CA ASN A 43 2.38 -1.57 -4.53
C ASN A 43 1.48 -0.63 -3.70
N GLY A 44 1.65 0.69 -3.86
CA GLY A 44 0.80 1.70 -3.23
C GLY A 44 -0.66 1.53 -3.61
N ARG A 45 -0.96 1.55 -4.91
CA ARG A 45 -2.33 1.40 -5.43
C ARG A 45 -2.94 0.06 -5.05
N TYR A 46 -2.16 -1.02 -5.08
CA TYR A 46 -2.61 -2.35 -4.65
C TYR A 46 -3.01 -2.38 -3.17
N ARG A 47 -2.25 -1.70 -2.31
CA ARG A 47 -2.56 -1.58 -0.88
C ARG A 47 -3.83 -0.76 -0.63
N GLU A 48 -4.03 0.32 -1.38
CA GLU A 48 -5.23 1.15 -1.32
C GLU A 48 -6.47 0.36 -1.74
N PHE A 49 -6.41 -0.31 -2.90
CA PHE A 49 -7.46 -1.18 -3.39
C PHE A 49 -7.86 -2.24 -2.35
N LYS A 50 -6.88 -2.91 -1.74
CA LYS A 50 -7.16 -3.86 -0.64
C LYS A 50 -7.78 -3.22 0.60
N ALA A 51 -7.43 -1.97 0.91
CA ALA A 51 -8.02 -1.25 2.02
C ALA A 51 -9.49 -0.89 1.76
N GLU A 52 -9.81 -0.46 0.53
CA GLU A 52 -11.19 -0.22 0.06
C GLU A 52 -12.03 -1.50 0.17
N LEU A 53 -11.51 -2.63 -0.33
CA LEU A 53 -12.17 -3.93 -0.22
C LEU A 53 -12.36 -4.40 1.23
N SER A 54 -11.38 -4.16 2.11
CA SER A 54 -11.51 -4.48 3.53
C SER A 54 -12.55 -3.60 4.21
N ALA A 55 -12.64 -2.32 3.84
CA ALA A 55 -13.68 -1.42 4.33
C ALA A 55 -15.07 -1.89 3.89
N TYR A 56 -15.21 -2.27 2.61
CA TYR A 56 -16.45 -2.85 2.08
C TYR A 56 -16.84 -4.13 2.84
N TYR A 57 -15.90 -5.04 3.07
CA TYR A 57 -16.13 -6.26 3.85
C TYR A 57 -16.64 -5.96 5.27
N LYS A 58 -16.09 -4.94 5.94
CA LYS A 58 -16.50 -4.54 7.30
C LYS A 58 -17.91 -3.96 7.39
N LEU A 59 -18.47 -3.46 6.28
CA LEU A 59 -19.85 -2.96 6.23
C LEU A 59 -20.89 -4.10 6.15
N ARG A 60 -20.45 -5.33 5.87
CA ARG A 60 -21.32 -6.50 5.74
C ARG A 60 -21.69 -7.06 7.10
N LYS A 61 -22.88 -7.66 7.19
CA LYS A 61 -23.44 -8.11 8.48
C LYS A 61 -22.75 -9.37 8.99
N SER A 62 -22.35 -10.25 8.08
CA SER A 62 -21.68 -11.50 8.38
C SER A 62 -20.67 -11.85 7.28
N HIS A 63 -19.81 -12.83 7.58
CA HIS A 63 -18.86 -13.35 6.61
C HIS A 63 -19.56 -13.95 5.38
N GLU A 64 -20.65 -14.69 5.60
CA GLU A 64 -21.48 -15.29 4.55
C GLU A 64 -22.17 -14.22 3.69
N ASP A 65 -22.69 -13.17 4.32
CA ASP A 65 -23.29 -12.00 3.63
C ASP A 65 -22.26 -11.30 2.74
N ALA A 66 -21.00 -11.20 3.19
CA ALA A 66 -19.93 -10.60 2.41
C ALA A 66 -19.55 -11.45 1.18
N ILE A 67 -19.57 -12.78 1.30
CA ILE A 67 -19.29 -13.68 0.18
C ILE A 67 -20.43 -13.64 -0.85
N ALA A 68 -21.70 -13.62 -0.38
CA ALA A 68 -22.88 -13.58 -1.23
C ALA A 68 -23.04 -12.23 -1.97
N ASN A 69 -22.52 -11.14 -1.40
CA ASN A 69 -22.62 -9.79 -1.96
C ASN A 69 -21.23 -9.21 -2.31
N PRO A 70 -20.58 -9.71 -3.38
CA PRO A 70 -19.30 -9.18 -3.84
C PRO A 70 -19.44 -7.75 -4.39
N PRO A 71 -18.39 -6.91 -4.26
CA PRO A 71 -18.35 -5.63 -4.96
C PRO A 71 -18.21 -5.85 -6.48
N LEU A 72 -18.78 -4.94 -7.29
CA LEU A 72 -18.78 -5.01 -8.76
C LEU A 72 -17.37 -5.26 -9.33
N GLU A 73 -16.39 -4.54 -8.81
CA GLU A 73 -14.98 -4.66 -9.15
C GLU A 73 -14.37 -6.06 -8.99
N MET A 74 -14.98 -6.92 -8.17
CA MET A 74 -14.56 -8.30 -7.97
C MET A 74 -15.43 -9.29 -8.76
N ILE A 75 -16.64 -8.89 -9.16
CA ILE A 75 -17.46 -9.67 -10.10
C ILE A 75 -16.73 -9.74 -11.44
N ASP A 76 -16.24 -8.60 -11.94
CA ASP A 76 -15.54 -8.51 -13.22
C ASP A 76 -14.18 -9.22 -13.21
N ARG A 77 -13.50 -9.24 -12.05
CA ARG A 77 -12.14 -9.81 -11.90
C ARG A 77 -12.12 -11.28 -11.47
N GLY A 78 -13.26 -11.81 -11.01
CA GLY A 78 -13.43 -13.20 -10.63
C GLY A 78 -13.77 -13.41 -9.14
N LEU A 79 -14.86 -14.12 -8.90
CA LEU A 79 -15.42 -14.36 -7.57
C LEU A 79 -14.51 -15.19 -6.65
N ASP A 80 -13.72 -16.11 -7.20
CA ASP A 80 -12.76 -16.91 -6.42
C ASP A 80 -11.72 -16.02 -5.70
N GLN A 81 -11.31 -14.93 -6.34
CA GLN A 81 -10.39 -13.96 -5.75
C GLN A 81 -11.05 -13.24 -4.56
N TRP A 82 -12.35 -12.91 -4.67
CA TRP A 82 -13.11 -12.29 -3.59
C TRP A 82 -13.25 -13.21 -2.39
N VAL A 83 -13.62 -14.47 -2.60
CA VAL A 83 -13.76 -15.46 -1.52
C VAL A 83 -12.43 -15.61 -0.75
N LYS A 84 -11.29 -15.65 -1.47
CA LYS A 84 -9.96 -15.68 -0.84
C LYS A 84 -9.68 -14.44 0.01
N LEU A 85 -10.08 -13.25 -0.44
CA LEU A 85 -9.95 -12.01 0.32
C LEU A 85 -10.87 -11.99 1.54
N CYS A 86 -12.12 -12.43 1.41
CA CYS A 86 -13.04 -12.58 2.54
C CYS A 86 -12.46 -13.51 3.61
N ASN A 87 -11.93 -14.67 3.21
CA ASN A 87 -11.27 -15.62 4.12
C ASN A 87 -10.06 -15.00 4.81
N HIS A 88 -9.26 -14.22 4.07
CA HIS A 88 -8.14 -13.47 4.64
C HIS A 88 -8.61 -12.45 5.68
N PHE A 89 -9.62 -11.65 5.37
CA PHE A 89 -10.17 -10.66 6.31
C PHE A 89 -10.83 -11.30 7.53
N ASN A 90 -11.44 -12.48 7.36
CA ASN A 90 -12.03 -13.25 8.45
C ASN A 90 -11.00 -14.08 9.24
N SER A 91 -9.74 -14.13 8.83
CA SER A 91 -8.71 -14.85 9.56
C SER A 91 -8.38 -14.14 10.89
N ASP A 92 -8.17 -14.93 11.95
CA ASP A 92 -7.85 -14.36 13.27
C ASP A 92 -6.50 -13.63 13.28
N LYS A 93 -5.55 -14.11 12.47
CA LYS A 93 -4.27 -13.42 12.25
C LYS A 93 -4.48 -12.01 11.73
N PHE A 94 -5.35 -11.83 10.74
CA PHE A 94 -5.65 -10.51 10.18
C PHE A 94 -6.41 -9.64 11.18
N LYS A 95 -7.46 -10.17 11.83
CA LYS A 95 -8.22 -9.44 12.85
C LYS A 95 -7.32 -8.93 13.97
N LYS A 96 -6.46 -9.79 14.53
CA LYS A 96 -5.51 -9.41 15.59
C LYS A 96 -4.55 -8.30 15.13
N ALA A 97 -3.96 -8.44 13.95
CA ALA A 97 -3.06 -7.42 13.40
C ALA A 97 -3.78 -6.10 13.11
N SER A 98 -5.00 -6.16 12.58
CA SER A 98 -5.82 -4.98 12.29
C SER A 98 -6.19 -4.23 13.58
N SER A 99 -6.67 -4.94 14.61
CA SER A 99 -7.04 -4.33 15.89
C SER A 99 -5.83 -3.67 16.56
N ALA A 100 -4.69 -4.37 16.61
CA ALA A 100 -3.45 -3.81 17.15
C ALA A 100 -3.00 -2.57 16.35
N ASN A 101 -3.11 -2.58 15.02
CA ASN A 101 -2.76 -1.42 14.18
C ASN A 101 -3.68 -0.22 14.41
N ILE A 102 -4.99 -0.45 14.63
CA ILE A 102 -5.94 0.61 14.96
C ILE A 102 -5.58 1.25 16.31
N GLU A 103 -5.30 0.43 17.32
CA GLU A 103 -4.87 0.89 18.64
C GLU A 103 -3.51 1.62 18.59
N ASN A 104 -2.54 1.09 17.85
CA ASN A 104 -1.25 1.75 17.67
C ASN A 104 -1.40 3.10 16.95
N ARG A 105 -2.31 3.20 15.98
CA ARG A 105 -2.63 4.47 15.31
C ARG A 105 -3.32 5.46 16.23
N SER A 106 -4.25 5.03 17.09
CA SER A 106 -4.93 5.93 18.03
C SER A 106 -3.98 6.45 19.12
N LYS A 107 -2.99 5.65 19.53
CA LYS A 107 -1.94 6.04 20.49
C LYS A 107 -0.86 6.94 19.89
N LYS A 108 -0.82 7.12 18.57
CA LYS A 108 0.21 7.91 17.89
C LYS A 108 -0.03 9.40 18.12
N LYS A 109 0.56 9.94 19.19
CA LYS A 109 0.43 11.34 19.64
C LYS A 109 1.05 12.37 18.67
N TYR A 110 2.03 11.95 17.87
CA TYR A 110 2.79 12.85 17.00
C TYR A 110 2.50 12.58 15.52
N ASN A 111 1.97 13.59 14.84
CA ASN A 111 2.01 13.69 13.39
C ASN A 111 3.42 14.09 12.98
N HIS A 112 4.28 13.11 12.70
CA HIS A 112 5.60 13.40 12.15
C HIS A 112 5.43 14.12 10.81
N ARG A 113 5.69 15.42 10.77
CA ARG A 113 5.99 16.15 9.53
C ARG A 113 7.39 15.74 9.12
N THR A 114 7.52 14.60 8.46
CA THR A 114 8.81 14.20 7.90
C THR A 114 9.13 15.12 6.71
N GLY A 115 9.87 16.20 6.98
CA GLY A 115 10.68 16.93 6.01
C GLY A 115 10.32 18.40 5.76
N SER A 116 11.10 19.30 6.39
CA SER A 116 11.69 20.46 5.70
C SER A 116 12.94 20.88 6.50
N ARG A 117 14.00 21.21 5.76
CA ARG A 117 15.40 21.46 6.18
C ARG A 117 15.55 22.14 7.56
N PRO A 118 16.62 21.85 8.33
CA PRO A 118 16.95 22.67 9.49
C PRO A 118 17.10 24.13 9.06
N LEU A 119 16.58 25.03 9.89
CA LEU A 119 16.56 26.49 9.70
C LEU A 119 17.97 27.10 9.52
N SER A 120 19.03 26.34 9.78
CA SER A 120 20.43 26.73 9.65
C SER A 120 20.87 27.16 8.24
N TYR A 121 20.04 26.98 7.21
CA TYR A 121 20.30 27.42 5.84
C TYR A 121 19.50 28.67 5.42
N ILE A 122 18.66 29.23 6.31
CA ILE A 122 17.98 30.52 6.09
C ILE A 122 18.80 31.60 6.81
N VAL A 123 19.91 31.99 6.17
CA VAL A 123 20.60 33.29 6.21
C VAL A 123 19.96 34.34 7.15
N GLY A 124 20.63 34.95 8.14
CA GLY A 124 22.05 34.89 8.55
C GLY A 124 22.29 35.68 9.85
N GLY A 125 23.50 35.52 10.41
CA GLY A 125 23.94 36.09 11.70
C GLY A 125 24.36 34.95 12.63
N ASP A 126 25.57 34.42 12.49
CA ASP A 126 26.79 34.79 13.22
C ASP A 126 27.01 33.92 14.48
N GLY A 127 28.27 33.49 14.69
CA GLY A 127 28.71 32.88 15.95
C GLY A 127 28.67 31.34 16.03
N SER A 128 29.80 30.72 15.67
CA SER A 128 30.47 29.60 16.38
C SER A 128 29.60 28.52 17.08
N GLY A 129 29.72 27.27 16.62
CA GLY A 129 29.24 26.11 17.37
C GLY A 129 29.71 24.78 16.80
N TRP A 130 30.88 24.33 17.24
CA TRP A 130 31.48 23.04 16.93
C TRP A 130 30.63 21.88 17.45
N PHE A 131 30.35 20.85 16.63
CA PHE A 131 30.22 19.47 17.11
C PHE A 131 30.73 18.48 16.06
N LYS A 132 31.94 17.95 16.31
CA LYS A 132 32.44 16.70 15.74
C LYS A 132 31.81 15.55 16.54
N PHE A 133 31.31 14.52 15.86
CA PHE A 133 31.06 13.22 16.49
C PHE A 133 32.29 12.32 16.25
N SER A 134 32.80 11.75 17.34
CA SER A 134 33.70 10.58 17.34
C SER A 134 32.98 9.33 16.84
#